data_AF-A0A9D9FST9-F1
#
_entry.id   AF-A0A9D9FST9-F1
#
_cell.length_a   1.000
_cell.length_b   1.000
_cell.length_c   1.000
_cell.angle_alpha   90.00
_cell.angle_beta   90.00
_cell.angle_gamma   90.00
#
_symmetry.space_group_name_H-M   'P 1'
#
loop_
_entity.id
_entity.type
_entity.pdbx_description
1 polymer ?
#
loop_
_entity_poly.entity_id
_entity_poly.type
_entity_poly.pdbx_seq_one_letter_code
_entity_poly.pdbx_strand_id
1 'polypeptide(L)'
;MEMTHCAGVAWQEADADLNAAYKQAMAVMRETDGYLPDNLKGAADSLRDAQRAWIPYRDKACETYGFLARGGTLEPQLVLSCKADLTKQRTDELKMLVEGM
;
A
#
# COMPACT_ATOMS: atom_id res chain seq x y z
N MET A 1 -9.35 -22.55 -8.85
CA MET A 1 -7.94 -22.25 -9.16
C MET A 1 -7.80 -21.01 -10.03
N GLU A 2 -8.55 -20.86 -11.13
CA GLU A 2 -8.52 -19.61 -11.93
C GLU A 2 -8.87 -18.35 -11.12
N MET A 3 -9.88 -18.40 -10.26
CA MET A 3 -10.26 -17.25 -9.40
C MET A 3 -9.13 -16.80 -8.47
N THR A 4 -8.38 -17.75 -7.89
CA THR A 4 -7.21 -17.45 -7.06
C THR A 4 -6.08 -16.84 -7.89
N HIS A 5 -5.89 -17.32 -9.12
CA HIS A 5 -4.90 -16.75 -10.04
C HIS A 5 -5.24 -15.31 -10.41
N CYS A 6 -6.49 -15.02 -10.79
CA CYS A 6 -6.95 -13.66 -11.07
C CYS A 6 -6.75 -12.72 -9.86
N ALA A 7 -7.03 -13.19 -8.64
CA ALA A 7 -6.78 -12.42 -7.42
C ALA A 7 -5.28 -12.13 -7.22
N GLY A 8 -4.42 -13.07 -7.58
CA GLY A 8 -2.96 -12.89 -7.56
C GLY A 8 -2.48 -11.85 -8.56
N VAL A 9 -2.99 -11.89 -9.80
CA VAL A 9 -2.70 -10.88 -10.83
C VAL A 9 -3.18 -9.50 -10.39
N ALA A 10 -4.41 -9.41 -9.89
CA ALA A 10 -4.99 -8.14 -9.41
C ALA A 10 -4.20 -7.53 -8.24
N TRP A 11 -3.64 -8.35 -7.34
CA TRP A 11 -2.68 -7.84 -6.36
C TRP A 11 -1.47 -7.28 -7.08
N GLN A 12 -0.79 -8.07 -7.92
CA GLN A 12 0.48 -7.67 -8.53
C GLN A 12 0.36 -6.34 -9.29
N GLU A 13 -0.73 -6.13 -10.00
CA GLU A 13 -1.06 -4.85 -10.64
C GLU A 13 -1.20 -3.73 -9.61
N ALA A 14 -1.98 -3.94 -8.54
CA ALA A 14 -2.13 -2.95 -7.47
C ALA A 14 -0.80 -2.61 -6.77
N ASP A 15 0.08 -3.60 -6.56
CA ASP A 15 1.40 -3.39 -5.95
C ASP A 15 2.33 -2.60 -6.87
N ALA A 16 2.27 -2.83 -8.19
CA ALA A 16 3.00 -2.03 -9.17
C ALA A 16 2.55 -0.56 -9.13
N ASP A 17 1.23 -0.32 -9.11
CA ASP A 17 0.64 1.02 -9.02
C ASP A 17 1.02 1.73 -7.71
N LEU A 18 0.98 1.01 -6.59
CA LEU A 18 1.41 1.51 -5.28
C LEU A 18 2.87 1.97 -5.31
N ASN A 19 3.77 1.16 -5.87
CA ASN A 19 5.18 1.48 -5.95
C ASN A 19 5.43 2.71 -6.86
N ALA A 20 4.66 2.87 -7.93
CA ALA A 20 4.71 4.06 -8.77
C ALA A 20 4.25 5.31 -8.02
N ALA A 21 3.10 5.25 -7.34
CA ALA A 21 2.57 6.34 -6.54
C ALA A 21 3.50 6.71 -5.37
N TYR A 22 4.08 5.72 -4.69
CA TYR A 22 5.03 5.95 -3.60
C TYR A 22 6.27 6.72 -4.06
N LYS A 23 6.82 6.40 -5.24
CA LYS A 23 7.95 7.14 -5.80
C LYS A 23 7.61 8.60 -6.06
N GLN A 24 6.41 8.88 -6.58
CA GLN A 24 5.94 10.24 -6.84
C GLN A 24 5.74 10.99 -5.52
N ALA A 25 5.03 10.40 -4.54
CA ALA A 25 4.82 10.99 -3.23
C ALA A 25 6.14 11.28 -2.51
N MET A 26 7.11 10.35 -2.57
CA MET A 26 8.45 10.56 -2.01
C MET A 26 9.21 11.71 -2.67
N ALA A 27 9.01 11.96 -3.97
CA ALA A 27 9.62 13.11 -4.63
C ALA A 27 9.02 14.42 -4.08
N VAL A 28 7.70 14.51 -3.98
CA VAL A 28 6.99 15.68 -3.43
C VAL A 28 7.37 15.94 -1.97
N MET A 29 7.47 14.90 -1.14
CA MET A 29 7.88 15.06 0.26
C MET A 29 9.33 15.53 0.40
N ARG A 30 10.24 15.05 -0.46
CA ARG A 30 11.63 15.53 -0.48
C ARG A 30 11.75 16.97 -0.95
N GLU A 31 10.95 17.34 -1.93
CA GLU A 31 10.84 18.72 -2.40
C GLU A 31 10.32 19.62 -1.28
N THR A 32 9.28 19.18 -0.55
CA THR A 32 8.76 19.87 0.63
C THR A 32 9.84 20.08 1.69
N ASP A 33 10.60 19.02 2.02
CA ASP A 33 11.75 19.11 2.93
C ASP A 33 12.83 20.08 2.41
N GLY A 34 12.99 20.23 1.10
CA GLY A 34 13.96 21.13 0.48
C GLY A 34 13.69 22.62 0.71
N TYR A 35 12.43 23.01 0.90
CA TYR A 35 12.02 24.40 1.12
C TYR A 35 11.84 24.76 2.61
N LEU A 36 11.84 23.78 3.50
CA LEU A 36 11.62 23.98 4.94
C LEU A 36 12.93 24.25 5.71
N PRO A 37 12.89 25.05 6.79
CA PRO A 37 13.98 25.14 7.76
C PRO A 37 14.29 23.77 8.38
N ASP A 38 15.55 23.53 8.77
CA ASP A 38 16.02 22.22 9.24
C ASP A 38 15.18 21.62 10.39
N ASN A 39 14.68 22.45 11.30
CA ASN A 39 13.86 22.00 12.44
C ASN A 39 12.41 21.64 12.07
N LEU A 40 12.00 21.86 10.82
CA LEU A 40 10.66 21.52 10.30
C LEU A 40 10.70 20.43 9.22
N LYS A 41 11.88 19.97 8.82
CA LYS A 41 12.05 18.86 7.88
C LYS A 41 11.63 17.53 8.52
N GLY A 42 11.33 16.56 7.67
CA GLY A 42 10.99 15.19 8.07
C GLY A 42 9.81 14.60 7.29
N ALA A 43 9.32 15.27 6.25
CA ALA A 43 8.19 14.81 5.46
C ALA A 43 8.51 13.49 4.74
N ALA A 44 9.67 13.38 4.09
CA ALA A 44 10.07 12.18 3.38
C ALA A 44 10.32 10.99 4.33
N ASP A 45 10.89 11.27 5.49
CA ASP A 45 11.16 10.26 6.52
C ASP A 45 9.85 9.75 7.15
N SER A 46 8.92 10.66 7.43
CA SER A 46 7.59 10.31 7.94
C SER A 46 6.82 9.43 6.95
N LEU A 47 6.84 9.77 5.65
CA LEU A 47 6.20 8.97 4.61
C LEU A 47 6.82 7.57 4.49
N ARG A 48 8.17 7.48 4.50
CA ARG A 48 8.88 6.20 4.47
C ARG A 48 8.48 5.32 5.64
N ASP A 49 8.44 5.87 6.85
CA ASP A 49 8.18 5.11 8.06
C ASP A 49 6.71 4.70 8.15
N ALA A 50 5.78 5.55 7.70
CA ALA A 50 4.38 5.20 7.51
C ALA A 50 4.20 4.03 6.53
N GLN A 51 4.90 4.06 5.38
CA GLN A 51 4.83 2.96 4.40
C GLN A 51 5.37 1.65 4.97
N ARG A 52 6.46 1.71 5.74
CA ARG A 52 7.03 0.53 6.43
C ARG A 52 6.11 -0.04 7.50
N ALA A 53 5.38 0.80 8.21
CA ALA A 53 4.38 0.37 9.19
C ALA A 53 3.11 -0.18 8.53
N TRP A 54 2.74 0.34 7.36
CA TRP A 54 1.56 -0.09 6.62
C TRP A 54 1.67 -1.52 6.08
N ILE A 55 2.86 -1.96 5.63
CA ILE A 55 3.09 -3.33 5.10
C ILE A 55 2.67 -4.42 6.11
N PRO A 56 3.19 -4.45 7.36
CA PRO A 56 2.79 -5.47 8.33
C PRO A 56 1.32 -5.33 8.75
N TYR A 57 0.77 -4.10 8.77
CA TYR A 57 -0.68 -3.90 8.95
C TYR A 57 -1.47 -4.60 7.84
N ARG A 58 -1.18 -4.33 6.56
CA ARG A 58 -1.83 -4.97 5.41
C ARG A 58 -1.75 -6.49 5.51
N ASP A 59 -0.55 -7.00 5.79
CA ASP A 59 -0.33 -8.44 5.82
C ASP A 59 -1.12 -9.12 6.94
N LYS A 60 -1.15 -8.52 8.14
CA LYS A 60 -1.91 -9.07 9.26
C LYS A 60 -3.41 -8.88 9.11
N ALA A 61 -3.86 -7.72 8.64
CA ALA A 61 -5.26 -7.48 8.31
C ALA A 61 -5.75 -8.54 7.31
N CYS A 62 -5.05 -8.75 6.21
CA CYS A 62 -5.49 -9.70 5.19
C CYS A 62 -5.33 -11.17 5.57
N GLU A 63 -4.40 -11.50 6.48
CA GLU A 63 -4.38 -12.82 7.11
C GLU A 63 -5.72 -13.11 7.83
N THR A 64 -6.29 -12.13 8.55
CA THR A 64 -7.60 -12.32 9.23
C THR A 64 -8.75 -12.63 8.28
N TYR A 65 -8.75 -12.08 7.06
CA TYR A 65 -9.76 -12.41 6.05
C TYR A 65 -9.64 -13.88 5.59
N GLY A 66 -8.41 -14.39 5.51
CA GLY A 66 -8.15 -15.80 5.20
C GLY A 66 -8.77 -16.76 6.22
N PHE A 67 -8.85 -16.35 7.49
CA PHE A 67 -9.46 -17.17 8.55
C PHE A 67 -10.95 -17.46 8.32
N LEU A 68 -11.65 -16.66 7.51
CA LEU A 68 -13.06 -16.92 7.14
C LEU A 68 -13.23 -18.19 6.29
N ALA A 69 -12.16 -18.69 5.67
CA ALA A 69 -12.18 -19.91 4.86
C ALA A 69 -10.98 -20.82 5.15
N ARG A 70 -10.43 -20.75 6.38
CA ARG A 70 -9.16 -21.39 6.78
C ARG A 70 -9.12 -22.88 6.42
N GLY A 71 -8.05 -23.31 5.77
CA GLY A 71 -7.82 -24.69 5.33
C GLY A 71 -8.59 -25.08 4.07
N GLY A 72 -9.45 -24.19 3.55
CA GLY A 72 -10.18 -24.38 2.31
C GLY A 72 -9.47 -23.76 1.10
N THR A 73 -9.94 -24.10 -0.10
CA THR A 73 -9.39 -23.57 -1.36
C THR A 73 -9.70 -22.08 -1.59
N LEU A 74 -10.63 -21.51 -0.82
CA LEU A 74 -11.03 -20.10 -0.90
C LEU A 74 -10.13 -19.17 -0.06
N GLU A 75 -9.45 -19.69 0.97
CA GLU A 75 -8.60 -18.87 1.85
C GLU A 75 -7.55 -18.03 1.10
N PRO A 76 -6.74 -18.59 0.18
CA PRO A 76 -5.75 -17.80 -0.54
C PRO A 76 -6.39 -16.69 -1.37
N GLN A 77 -7.58 -16.94 -1.94
CA GLN A 77 -8.29 -15.93 -2.71
C GLN A 77 -8.72 -14.76 -1.82
N LEU A 78 -9.26 -15.01 -0.62
CA LEU A 78 -9.66 -13.96 0.31
C LEU A 78 -8.47 -13.10 0.75
N VAL A 79 -7.34 -13.73 1.05
CA VAL A 79 -6.10 -13.02 1.41
C VAL A 79 -5.62 -12.15 0.26
N LEU A 80 -5.57 -12.69 -0.97
CA LEU A 80 -5.10 -11.96 -2.14
C LEU A 80 -6.02 -10.78 -2.48
N SER A 81 -7.34 -10.98 -2.46
CA SER A 81 -8.33 -9.93 -2.70
C SER A 81 -8.22 -8.79 -1.69
N CYS A 82 -8.13 -9.10 -0.38
CA CYS A 82 -7.94 -8.08 0.65
C CYS A 82 -6.67 -7.26 0.39
N LYS A 83 -5.58 -7.91 0.01
CA LYS A 83 -4.31 -7.20 -0.23
C LYS A 83 -4.37 -6.33 -1.46
N ALA A 84 -5.06 -6.74 -2.52
CA ALA A 84 -5.33 -5.88 -3.67
C ALA A 84 -6.13 -4.63 -3.25
N ASP A 85 -7.19 -4.79 -2.46
CA ASP A 85 -8.06 -3.69 -2.05
C ASP A 85 -7.35 -2.69 -1.14
N LEU A 86 -6.66 -3.16 -0.09
CA LEU A 86 -5.89 -2.27 0.79
C LEU A 86 -4.75 -1.57 0.04
N THR A 87 -4.14 -2.25 -0.95
CA THR A 87 -3.07 -1.66 -1.76
C THR A 87 -3.63 -0.55 -2.65
N LYS A 88 -4.79 -0.74 -3.28
CA LYS A 88 -5.46 0.33 -4.05
C LYS A 88 -5.80 1.54 -3.17
N GLN A 89 -6.36 1.31 -1.98
CA GLN A 89 -6.65 2.38 -1.03
C GLN A 89 -5.39 3.18 -0.68
N ARG A 90 -4.29 2.47 -0.36
CA ARG A 90 -3.02 3.13 -0.04
C ARG A 90 -2.44 3.89 -1.24
N THR A 91 -2.60 3.38 -2.44
CA THR A 91 -2.22 4.08 -3.68
C THR A 91 -2.96 5.41 -3.80
N ASP A 92 -4.24 5.46 -3.48
CA ASP A 92 -5.02 6.70 -3.54
C ASP A 92 -4.62 7.68 -2.43
N GLU A 93 -4.30 7.20 -1.23
CA GLU A 93 -3.70 8.02 -0.16
C GLU A 93 -2.37 8.66 -0.59
N LEU A 94 -1.53 7.92 -1.31
CA LEU A 94 -0.26 8.45 -1.83
C LEU A 94 -0.48 9.48 -2.95
N LYS A 95 -1.49 9.29 -3.80
CA LYS A 95 -1.84 10.27 -4.85
C LYS A 95 -2.36 11.58 -4.26
N MET A 96 -3.13 11.53 -3.17
CA MET A 96 -3.56 12.75 -2.47
C MET A 96 -2.37 13.59 -1.99
N LEU A 97 -1.29 12.96 -1.51
CA LEU A 97 -0.04 13.66 -1.17
C LEU A 97 0.64 14.30 -2.39
N VAL A 98 0.51 13.71 -3.58
CA VAL A 98 1.06 14.26 -4.83
C VAL A 98 0.21 15.44 -5.32
N GLU A 99 -1.10 15.34 -5.18
CA GLU A 99 -2.06 16.37 -5.59
C GLU A 99 -2.13 17.55 -4.60
N GLY A 100 -1.59 17.38 -3.39
CA GLY A 100 -1.53 18.42 -2.35
C GLY A 100 -2.86 18.65 -1.64
N MET A 101 -3.70 17.62 -1.54
CA MET A 101 -5.05 17.67 -0.94
C MET A 101 -5.15 16.82 0.33
#